data_AF-A0A9P9R2C7-F1
#
_entry.id   AF-A0A9P9R2C7-F1
#
_cell.length_a   1.000
_cell.length_b   1.000
_cell.length_c   1.000
_cell.angle_alpha   90.00
_cell.angle_beta   90.00
_cell.angle_gamma   90.00
#
_symmetry.space_group_name_H-M   'P 1'
#
loop_
_entity.id
_entity.type
_entity.pdbx_description
1 polymer ?
#
loop_
_entity_poly.entity_id
_entity_poly.type
_entity_poly.pdbx_seq_one_letter_code
_entity_poly.pdbx_strand_id
1 'polypeptide(L)'
;MPNAKGPVCPEVDQCLEADSEADAGGWGGRSGAIKTRGSLACLPTIPIAPWWTSLALNSHVIARDYEPSGRVPVLEVFYGDPIADVAPSKAEWLEKKLSGWADFVDDARFHEVQGHHYTLLAPENIDLFARTFVARLAGRRL
;
A
#
# COMPACT_ATOMS: atom_id res chain seq x y z
N MET A 1 23.20 -2.94 -39.40
CA MET A 1 22.80 -4.23 -38.80
C MET A 1 22.32 -3.97 -37.37
N PRO A 2 21.32 -4.72 -36.87
CA PRO A 2 20.11 -4.13 -36.28
C PRO A 2 20.14 -3.93 -34.75
N ASN A 3 19.33 -2.96 -34.34
CA ASN A 3 18.95 -2.59 -32.98
C ASN A 3 18.08 -3.71 -32.36
N ALA A 4 18.59 -4.40 -31.34
CA ALA A 4 17.83 -5.39 -30.60
C ALA A 4 16.95 -4.68 -29.57
N LYS A 5 15.67 -4.46 -29.91
CA LYS A 5 14.64 -4.12 -28.93
C LYS A 5 14.57 -5.26 -27.92
N GLY A 6 14.78 -4.95 -26.64
CA GLY A 6 14.53 -5.88 -25.54
C GLY A 6 13.05 -6.32 -25.52
N PRO A 7 12.73 -7.44 -24.85
CA PRO A 7 11.37 -7.95 -24.80
C PRO A 7 10.45 -6.93 -24.13
N VAL A 8 9.39 -6.56 -24.82
CA VAL A 8 8.29 -5.75 -24.27
C VAL A 8 7.38 -6.71 -23.52
N CYS A 9 7.11 -6.44 -22.23
CA CYS A 9 6.13 -7.21 -21.47
C CYS A 9 4.75 -7.05 -22.11
N PRO A 10 3.97 -8.12 -22.30
CA PRO A 10 2.60 -8.00 -22.80
C PRO A 10 1.72 -7.27 -21.78
N GLU A 11 0.68 -6.60 -22.28
CA GLU A 11 -0.32 -5.95 -21.43
C GLU A 11 -1.06 -6.99 -20.57
N VAL A 12 -1.45 -6.54 -19.38
CA VAL A 12 -2.00 -7.34 -18.27
C VAL A 12 -3.22 -8.17 -18.68
N ASP A 13 -4.00 -7.67 -19.63
CA ASP A 13 -5.23 -8.31 -20.09
C ASP A 13 -4.99 -9.60 -20.88
N GLN A 14 -3.81 -9.76 -21.49
CA GLN A 14 -3.47 -10.96 -22.28
C GLN A 14 -3.11 -12.17 -21.40
N CYS A 15 -2.87 -11.96 -20.10
CA CYS A 15 -2.59 -13.04 -19.16
C CYS A 15 -3.87 -13.69 -18.60
N LEU A 16 -4.99 -12.96 -18.58
CA LEU A 16 -6.25 -13.44 -17.98
C LEU A 16 -7.03 -14.38 -18.90
N GLU A 17 -6.92 -14.21 -20.23
CA GLU A 17 -7.66 -15.01 -21.21
C GLU A 17 -7.20 -16.48 -21.26
N ALA A 18 -5.95 -16.77 -20.90
CA ALA A 18 -5.36 -18.11 -21.00
C ALA A 18 -5.85 -19.11 -19.92
N ASP A 19 -6.49 -18.62 -18.85
CA ASP A 19 -6.95 -19.45 -17.73
C ASP A 19 -8.37 -20.02 -17.93
N SER A 20 -9.05 -19.68 -19.05
CA SER A 20 -10.47 -20.00 -19.25
C SER A 20 -10.76 -21.32 -19.98
N GLU A 21 -9.77 -22.04 -20.51
CA GLU A 21 -9.96 -23.33 -21.20
C GLU A 21 -9.25 -24.50 -20.49
N ALA A 22 -9.82 -24.98 -19.39
CA ALA A 22 -9.55 -26.32 -18.89
C ALA A 22 -10.83 -26.93 -18.30
N ASP A 23 -11.49 -27.69 -19.16
CA ASP A 23 -12.80 -28.30 -19.03
C ASP A 23 -12.83 -29.52 -18.07
N ALA A 24 -14.06 -29.87 -17.72
CA ALA A 24 -14.55 -30.93 -16.85
C ALA A 24 -13.81 -32.29 -16.88
N GLY A 25 -13.56 -32.88 -15.70
CA GLY A 25 -13.10 -34.27 -15.59
C GLY A 25 -12.91 -34.73 -14.15
N GLY A 26 -13.67 -35.75 -13.75
CA GLY A 26 -13.81 -36.23 -12.37
C GLY A 26 -12.56 -36.80 -11.69
N TRP A 27 -12.63 -36.82 -10.36
CA TRP A 27 -11.63 -37.37 -9.45
C TRP A 27 -11.41 -38.88 -9.63
N GLY A 28 -10.15 -39.27 -9.88
CA GLY A 28 -9.50 -40.34 -9.14
C GLY A 28 -9.34 -41.71 -9.81
N GLY A 29 -8.09 -42.03 -10.18
CA GLY A 29 -7.51 -43.35 -9.90
C GLY A 29 -6.87 -44.09 -11.09
N ARG A 30 -5.53 -43.98 -11.23
CA ARG A 30 -4.59 -45.11 -11.05
C ARG A 30 -3.16 -44.72 -11.41
N SER A 31 -2.25 -45.33 -10.63
CA SER A 31 -0.79 -45.33 -10.67
C SER A 31 -0.18 -45.32 -12.07
N GLY A 32 0.77 -44.41 -12.31
CA GLY A 32 1.63 -44.37 -13.48
C GLY A 32 2.77 -43.37 -13.27
N ALA A 33 4.00 -43.87 -13.25
CA ALA A 33 5.22 -43.08 -13.06
C ALA A 33 5.28 -41.91 -14.06
N ILE A 34 5.34 -40.67 -13.55
CA ILE A 34 5.48 -39.47 -14.38
C ILE A 34 6.94 -39.37 -14.84
N LYS A 35 7.16 -39.72 -16.10
CA LYS A 35 8.40 -39.43 -16.82
C LYS A 35 8.43 -37.94 -17.14
N THR A 36 9.01 -37.13 -16.27
CA THR A 36 9.30 -35.71 -16.55
C THR A 36 10.46 -35.61 -17.54
N ARG A 37 10.18 -35.78 -18.84
CA ARG A 37 11.03 -35.20 -19.90
C ARG A 37 10.64 -33.73 -19.98
N GLY A 38 11.59 -32.86 -19.64
CA GLY A 38 11.33 -31.47 -19.34
C GLY A 38 10.88 -30.60 -20.50
N SER A 39 10.39 -29.42 -20.14
CA SER A 39 10.98 -28.16 -20.58
C SER A 39 10.75 -27.15 -19.46
N LEU A 40 11.84 -26.83 -18.75
CA LEU A 40 11.93 -25.75 -17.77
C LEU A 40 12.19 -24.38 -18.44
N ALA A 41 12.03 -24.29 -19.75
CA ALA A 41 12.31 -23.08 -20.50
C ALA A 41 11.01 -22.29 -20.69
N CYS A 42 11.03 -21.02 -20.27
CA CYS A 42 9.98 -19.99 -20.47
C CYS A 42 9.02 -19.72 -19.32
N LEU A 43 9.47 -19.83 -18.08
CA LEU A 43 9.12 -18.79 -17.11
C LEU A 43 10.32 -17.83 -17.05
N PRO A 44 10.17 -16.52 -17.29
CA PRO A 44 11.20 -15.60 -16.82
C PRO A 44 11.26 -15.81 -15.31
N THR A 45 12.33 -16.46 -14.86
CA THR A 45 12.72 -16.51 -13.46
C THR A 45 13.02 -15.08 -13.05
N ILE A 46 11.99 -14.32 -12.72
CA ILE A 46 12.11 -13.28 -11.72
C ILE A 46 12.68 -14.05 -10.54
N PRO A 47 13.91 -13.75 -10.07
CA PRO A 47 14.43 -14.42 -8.90
C PRO A 47 13.33 -14.29 -7.84
N ILE A 48 13.10 -15.36 -7.09
CA ILE A 48 12.25 -15.37 -5.90
C ILE A 48 12.80 -14.36 -4.90
N ALA A 49 12.69 -13.07 -5.23
CA ALA A 49 12.76 -11.97 -4.32
C ALA A 49 11.71 -12.36 -3.29
N PRO A 50 12.14 -12.63 -2.07
CA PRO A 50 11.24 -13.13 -1.08
C PRO A 50 10.01 -12.21 -0.98
N TRP A 51 8.81 -12.72 -0.71
CA TRP A 51 7.56 -11.93 -0.81
C TRP A 51 7.64 -10.58 -0.07
N TRP A 52 8.46 -10.50 0.98
CA TRP A 52 8.74 -9.31 1.77
C TRP A 52 9.55 -8.27 1.00
N THR A 53 10.50 -8.68 0.16
CA THR A 53 11.23 -7.80 -0.76
C THR A 53 10.29 -7.20 -1.80
N SER A 54 9.42 -8.01 -2.40
CA SER A 54 8.43 -7.50 -3.37
C SER A 54 7.42 -6.58 -2.70
N LEU A 55 6.98 -6.89 -1.47
CA LEU A 55 6.11 -6.01 -0.70
C LEU A 55 6.79 -4.66 -0.43
N ALA A 56 8.01 -4.66 0.11
CA ALA A 56 8.75 -3.44 0.42
C ALA A 56 8.98 -2.57 -0.83
N LEU A 57 9.38 -3.18 -1.95
CA LEU A 57 9.57 -2.46 -3.22
C LEU A 57 8.27 -1.83 -3.70
N ASN A 58 7.18 -2.61 -3.75
CA ASN A 58 5.89 -2.10 -4.22
C ASN A 58 5.31 -1.02 -3.29
N SER A 59 5.54 -1.10 -1.98
CA SER A 59 5.19 -0.02 -1.06
C SER A 59 5.93 1.27 -1.37
N HIS A 60 7.22 1.21 -1.72
CA HIS A 60 7.98 2.38 -2.15
C HIS A 60 7.51 2.94 -3.50
N VAL A 61 7.19 2.07 -4.46
CA VAL A 61 6.61 2.48 -5.75
C VAL A 61 5.29 3.21 -5.53
N ILE A 62 4.37 2.65 -4.74
CA ILE A 62 3.10 3.29 -4.40
C ILE A 62 3.34 4.63 -3.69
N ALA A 63 4.24 4.69 -2.71
CA ALA A 63 4.53 5.92 -1.98
C ALA A 63 5.08 7.05 -2.88
N ARG A 64 5.69 6.71 -4.03
CA ARG A 64 6.27 7.68 -4.96
C ARG A 64 5.32 8.05 -6.10
N ASP A 65 4.67 7.05 -6.68
CA ASP A 65 3.99 7.17 -7.97
C ASP A 65 2.46 7.22 -7.84
N TYR A 66 1.91 7.06 -6.63
CA TYR A 66 0.48 7.19 -6.38
C TYR A 66 0.03 8.65 -6.55
N GLU A 67 -0.83 8.88 -7.54
CA GLU A 67 -1.52 10.14 -7.74
C GLU A 67 -2.94 10.05 -7.14
N PRO A 68 -3.22 10.71 -6.00
CA PRO A 68 -4.55 10.74 -5.42
C PRO A 68 -5.56 11.41 -6.36
N SER A 69 -6.75 10.82 -6.47
CA SER A 69 -7.87 11.41 -7.22
C SER A 69 -9.16 11.39 -6.42
N GLY A 70 -10.05 12.35 -6.71
CA GLY A 70 -11.29 12.54 -5.97
C GLY A 70 -11.13 13.41 -4.73
N ARG A 71 -12.24 13.57 -3.99
CA ARG A 71 -12.28 14.30 -2.72
C ARG A 71 -13.09 13.53 -1.70
N VAL A 72 -12.70 13.62 -0.42
CA VAL A 72 -13.53 13.12 0.68
C VAL A 72 -14.16 14.27 1.46
N PRO A 73 -15.40 14.13 1.96
CA PRO A 73 -16.09 15.24 2.62
C PRO A 73 -15.38 15.73 3.89
N VAL A 74 -14.85 14.83 4.73
CA VAL A 74 -14.28 15.21 6.03
C VAL A 74 -13.13 14.27 6.43
N LEU A 75 -12.01 14.84 6.91
CA LEU A 75 -10.86 14.13 7.44
C LEU A 75 -10.46 14.67 8.82
N GLU A 76 -10.36 13.80 9.84
CA GLU A 76 -9.66 14.13 11.09
C GLU A 76 -8.19 13.70 10.97
N VAL A 77 -7.25 14.62 11.22
CA VAL A 77 -5.81 14.35 11.27
C VAL A 77 -5.35 14.54 12.70
N PHE A 78 -4.92 13.46 13.35
CA PHE A 78 -4.31 13.53 14.69
C PHE A 78 -2.79 13.54 14.54
N TYR A 79 -2.12 14.52 15.12
CA TYR A 79 -0.66 14.67 14.98
C TYR A 79 0.02 15.01 16.29
N GLY A 80 1.22 14.46 16.47
CA GLY A 80 2.10 14.77 17.60
C GLY A 80 3.39 15.46 17.14
N ASP A 81 4.43 15.32 17.95
CA ASP A 81 5.76 15.80 17.62
C ASP A 81 6.32 15.08 16.38
N PRO A 82 6.87 15.81 15.39
CA PRO A 82 7.46 15.19 14.21
C PRO A 82 8.72 14.40 14.55
N ILE A 83 9.18 13.62 13.56
CA ILE A 83 10.57 13.16 13.53
C ILE A 83 11.45 14.37 13.18
N ALA A 84 12.52 14.61 13.93
CA ALA A 84 13.34 15.81 13.81
C ALA A 84 13.88 16.05 12.38
N ASP A 85 14.21 14.98 11.66
CA ASP A 85 14.68 15.06 10.27
C ASP A 85 13.59 15.46 9.26
N VAL A 86 12.32 15.31 9.63
CA VAL A 86 11.17 15.60 8.76
C VAL A 86 10.66 17.02 8.96
N ALA A 87 10.62 17.48 10.20
CA ALA A 87 10.27 18.86 10.56
C ALA A 87 10.90 19.25 11.90
N PRO A 88 11.45 20.47 12.04
CA PRO A 88 12.07 20.95 13.26
C PRO A 88 11.07 21.36 14.35
N SER A 89 9.79 21.53 14.00
CA SER A 89 8.74 21.93 14.95
C SER A 89 7.37 21.37 14.56
N LYS A 90 6.45 21.31 15.53
CA LYS A 90 5.04 20.97 15.26
C LYS A 90 4.37 21.95 14.30
N ALA A 91 4.71 23.24 14.37
CA ALA A 91 4.17 24.25 13.47
C ALA A 91 4.58 23.97 12.02
N GLU A 92 5.87 23.74 11.79
CA GLU A 92 6.36 23.39 10.45
C GLU A 92 5.81 22.05 9.96
N TRP A 93 5.65 21.08 10.86
CA TRP A 93 5.03 19.80 10.57
C TRP A 93 3.58 19.96 10.09
N LEU A 94 2.79 20.77 10.78
CA LEU A 94 1.42 21.07 10.38
C LEU A 94 1.37 21.85 9.07
N GLU A 95 2.07 22.97 9.00
CA GLU A 95 1.93 23.95 7.92
C GLU A 95 2.53 23.49 6.59
N LYS A 96 3.65 22.77 6.60
CA LYS A 96 4.36 22.38 5.37
C LYS A 96 4.11 20.95 4.94
N LYS A 97 3.60 20.09 5.82
CA LYS A 97 3.45 18.66 5.54
C LYS A 97 2.00 18.21 5.65
N LEU A 98 1.37 18.41 6.80
CA LEU A 98 0.01 17.91 7.02
C LEU A 98 -1.07 18.77 6.33
N SER A 99 -0.84 20.07 6.16
CA SER A 99 -1.78 20.98 5.48
C SER A 99 -2.13 20.53 4.06
N GLY A 100 -1.24 19.80 3.38
CA GLY A 100 -1.49 19.27 2.03
C GLY A 100 -2.69 18.32 1.93
N TRP A 101 -3.16 17.75 3.05
CA TRP A 101 -4.42 17.01 3.06
C TRP A 101 -5.63 17.87 2.68
N ALA A 102 -5.59 19.18 2.92
CA ALA A 102 -6.68 20.11 2.57
C ALA A 102 -6.96 20.15 1.07
N ASP A 103 -5.98 19.82 0.23
CA ASP A 103 -6.14 19.79 -1.23
C ASP A 103 -7.04 18.63 -1.69
N PHE A 104 -7.24 17.60 -0.85
CA PHE A 104 -7.99 16.38 -1.19
C PHE A 104 -9.28 16.20 -0.40
N VAL A 105 -9.60 17.13 0.51
CA VAL A 105 -10.75 16.99 1.41
C VAL A 105 -11.54 18.29 1.53
N ASP A 106 -12.85 18.21 1.69
CA ASP A 106 -13.67 19.42 1.81
C ASP A 106 -13.54 20.07 3.20
N ASP A 107 -13.36 19.25 4.25
CA ASP A 107 -13.14 19.70 5.63
C ASP A 107 -12.00 18.89 6.29
N ALA A 108 -10.80 19.47 6.31
CA ALA A 108 -9.63 18.94 7.01
C ALA A 108 -9.55 19.52 8.43
N ARG A 109 -9.51 18.66 9.44
CA ARG A 109 -9.44 19.06 10.85
C ARG A 109 -8.22 18.46 11.51
N PHE A 110 -7.37 19.31 12.06
CA PHE A 110 -6.10 18.91 12.65
C PHE A 110 -6.16 18.96 14.17
N HIS A 111 -5.80 17.87 14.83
CA HIS A 111 -5.84 17.70 16.29
C HIS A 111 -4.46 17.37 16.80
N GLU A 112 -3.90 18.25 17.61
CA GLU A 112 -2.68 17.96 18.35
C GLU A 112 -2.96 16.90 19.43
N VAL A 113 -2.12 15.88 19.49
CA VAL A 113 -2.15 14.80 20.47
C VAL A 113 -0.78 14.62 21.12
N GLN A 114 -0.75 13.95 22.27
CA GLN A 114 0.48 13.70 23.02
C GLN A 114 1.35 12.64 22.33
N GLY A 115 2.66 12.84 22.39
CA GLY A 115 3.67 11.92 21.87
C GLY A 115 4.28 12.38 20.54
N HIS A 116 5.24 11.60 20.06
CA HIS A 116 5.82 11.76 18.73
C HIS A 116 5.00 10.98 17.70
N HIS A 117 5.19 11.28 16.42
CA HIS A 117 4.58 10.57 15.29
C HIS A 117 4.60 9.04 15.45
N TYR A 118 5.71 8.49 15.95
CA TYR A 118 5.90 7.05 16.15
C TYR A 118 5.50 6.53 17.55
N THR A 119 5.13 7.42 18.49
CA THR A 119 4.70 7.05 19.85
C THR A 119 3.26 7.45 20.18
N LEU A 120 2.49 8.00 19.23
CA LEU A 120 1.08 8.37 19.44
C LEU A 120 0.23 7.21 19.95
N LEU A 121 0.53 6.00 19.48
CA LEU A 121 -0.18 4.76 19.83
C LEU A 121 0.59 3.90 20.84
N ALA A 122 1.68 4.43 21.41
CA ALA A 122 2.42 3.72 22.44
C ALA A 122 1.59 3.59 23.73
N PRO A 123 1.85 2.59 24.59
CA PRO A 123 1.06 2.34 25.80
C PRO A 123 0.88 3.57 26.70
N GLU A 124 1.85 4.49 26.70
CA GLU A 124 1.84 5.70 27.52
C GLU A 124 0.87 6.77 27.00
N ASN A 125 0.56 6.77 25.69
CA ASN A 125 -0.26 7.79 25.03
C ASN A 125 -1.63 7.27 24.55
N ILE A 126 -1.79 5.94 24.40
CA ILE A 126 -2.94 5.33 23.73
C ILE A 126 -4.29 5.66 24.40
N ASP A 127 -4.33 5.74 25.73
CA ASP A 127 -5.55 6.06 26.46
C ASP A 127 -6.04 7.49 26.18
N LEU A 128 -5.11 8.45 26.14
CA LEU A 128 -5.43 9.85 25.84
C LEU A 128 -5.79 10.02 24.37
N PHE A 129 -5.05 9.35 23.48
CA PHE A 129 -5.36 9.31 22.06
C PHE A 129 -6.78 8.77 21.81
N ALA A 130 -7.11 7.61 22.39
CA ALA A 130 -8.41 6.96 22.23
C ALA A 130 -9.56 7.84 22.72
N ARG A 131 -9.41 8.50 23.88
CA ARG A 131 -10.40 9.46 24.39
C ARG A 131 -10.63 10.61 23.42
N THR A 132 -9.56 11.20 22.89
CA THR A 132 -9.63 12.30 21.93
C THR A 132 -10.30 11.83 20.64
N PHE A 133 -9.87 10.69 20.11
CA PHE A 133 -10.42 10.07 18.91
C PHE A 133 -11.93 9.80 19.03
N VAL A 134 -12.36 9.11 20.09
CA VAL A 134 -13.77 8.79 20.34
C VAL A 134 -14.60 10.07 20.50
N ALA A 135 -14.10 11.08 21.21
CA ALA A 135 -14.81 12.35 21.38
C ALA A 135 -15.05 13.05 20.03
N ARG A 136 -14.08 13.00 19.11
CA ARG A 136 -14.24 13.59 17.77
C ARG A 136 -15.21 12.80 16.89
N LEU A 137 -15.13 11.48 16.91
CA LEU A 137 -16.04 10.66 16.11
C LEU A 137 -17.48 10.66 16.63
N ALA A 138 -17.69 10.73 17.95
CA ALA A 138 -19.03 10.82 18.53
C ALA A 138 -19.78 12.09 18.04
N GLY A 139 -19.06 13.18 17.81
CA GLY A 139 -19.61 14.41 17.24
C GLY A 139 -20.00 14.32 15.77
N ARG A 140 -19.61 13.24 15.06
CA ARG A 140 -19.84 13.07 13.62
C ARG A 140 -21.11 12.30 13.28
N ARG A 141 -21.83 11.76 14.29
CA ARG A 141 -23.09 10.98 14.19
C ARG A 141 -23.24 10.30 12.81
N LEU A 142 -22.65 9.11 12.69
CA LEU A 142 -22.88 8.19 11.57
C LEU A 142 -24.38 7.93 11.37
#